data_AF-A0AAQ2DEN9-F1
#
_entry.id   AF-A0AAQ2DEN9-F1
#
_cell.length_a   1.000
_cell.length_b   1.000
_cell.length_c   1.000
_cell.angle_alpha   90.00
_cell.angle_beta   90.00
_cell.angle_gamma   90.00
#
_symmetry.space_group_name_H-M   'P 1'
#
loop_
_entity.id
_entity.type
_entity.pdbx_description
1 polymer ?
#
loop_
_entity_poly.entity_id
_entity_poly.type
_entity_poly.pdbx_seq_one_letter_code
_entity_poly.pdbx_strand_id
1 'polypeptide(L)' 'MDENKCVKGRVYQATRDPERVLIEERAKALSEAGYPLAEDDSAMYAEQRLREAREAAREPQPSLMSEATPIDIP' A
#
# COMPACT_ATOMS: atom_id res chain seq x y z
N MET A 1 -2.08 15.38 26.66
CA MET A 1 -1.83 14.06 26.07
C MET A 1 -0.70 14.28 25.08
N ASP A 2 0.52 13.83 25.26
CA ASP A 2 0.99 12.59 25.88
C ASP A 2 2.29 12.92 26.65
N GLU A 3 2.43 12.39 27.86
CA GLU A 3 3.65 12.55 28.64
C GLU A 3 4.77 11.81 27.92
N ASN A 4 5.74 12.54 27.38
CA ASN A 4 6.98 11.99 26.83
C ASN A 4 7.61 11.06 27.88
N LYS A 5 7.30 9.76 27.81
CA LYS A 5 7.87 8.71 28.65
C LYS A 5 9.32 8.51 28.24
N CYS A 6 10.17 9.40 28.72
CA CYS A 6 11.61 9.30 28.57
C CYS A 6 12.11 8.10 29.41
N VAL A 7 12.69 7.10 28.75
CA VAL A 7 13.37 5.97 29.41
C VAL A 7 14.57 6.49 30.21
N LYS A 8 14.67 6.13 31.49
CA LYS A 8 15.81 6.49 32.36
C LYS A 8 17.14 6.08 31.72
N GLY A 9 18.14 6.95 31.81
CA GLY A 9 19.50 6.71 31.30
C GLY A 9 19.70 6.98 29.82
N ARG A 10 18.65 7.35 29.07
CA ARG A 10 18.80 7.86 27.70
C ARG A 10 18.77 9.38 27.69
N VAL A 11 19.69 9.97 26.94
CA VAL A 11 19.68 11.39 26.61
C VAL A 11 18.74 11.57 25.43
N TYR A 12 17.64 12.28 25.63
CA TYR A 12 16.71 12.66 24.57
C TYR A 12 17.07 14.06 24.09
N GLN A 13 16.93 14.29 22.78
CA GLN A 13 17.15 15.60 22.20
C GLN A 13 16.02 16.54 22.68
N ALA A 14 16.40 17.61 23.39
CA ALA A 14 15.44 18.56 23.99
C ALA A 14 14.66 19.35 22.93
N THR A 15 15.23 19.50 21.73
CA THR A 15 14.64 20.24 20.62
C THR A 15 14.64 19.34 19.40
N ARG A 16 13.49 19.27 18.71
CA ARG A 16 13.46 18.65 17.38
C ARG A 16 14.34 19.47 16.45
N ASP A 17 15.10 18.76 15.62
CA ASP A 17 15.86 19.35 14.53
C ASP A 17 14.89 20.09 13.59
N PRO A 18 15.02 21.43 13.42
CA PRO A 18 14.13 22.22 12.58
C PRO A 18 14.28 21.91 11.09
N GLU A 19 15.38 21.29 10.66
CA GLU A 19 15.59 20.85 9.28
C GLU A 19 15.02 19.45 9.02
N ARG A 20 14.68 18.69 10.08
CA ARG A 20 13.94 17.44 9.94
C ARG A 20 12.49 17.76 9.61
N VAL A 21 12.23 17.81 8.30
CA VAL A 21 10.91 17.81 7.68
C VAL A 21 9.99 16.88 8.46
N LEU A 22 8.81 17.39 8.87
CA LEU A 22 7.84 16.59 9.59
C LEU A 22 7.57 15.30 8.79
N ILE A 23 7.41 14.17 9.49
CA ILE A 23 7.23 12.87 8.84
C ILE A 23 6.09 12.95 7.80
N GLU A 24 5.05 13.72 8.10
CA GLU A 24 3.92 14.04 7.22
C GLU A 24 4.32 14.84 5.97
N GLU A 25 5.12 15.89 6.10
CA GLU A 25 5.62 16.69 4.97
C GLU A 25 6.53 15.87 4.06
N ARG A 26 7.38 15.01 4.64
CA ARG A 26 8.24 14.10 3.87
C ARG A 26 7.40 13.05 3.14
N ALA A 27 6.37 12.51 3.80
CA ALA A 27 5.45 11.57 3.17
C ALA A 27 4.71 12.23 2.00
N LYS A 28 4.26 13.48 2.18
CA LYS A 28 3.63 14.27 1.11
C LYS A 28 4.57 14.50 -0.07
N ALA A 29 5.82 14.90 0.17
CA ALA A 29 6.81 15.11 -0.89
C ALA A 29 7.12 13.82 -1.67
N LEU A 30 7.17 12.67 -0.98
CA LEU A 30 7.35 11.36 -1.64
C LEU A 30 6.12 10.98 -2.47
N SER A 31 4.92 11.23 -1.95
CA SER A 31 3.66 11.01 -2.68
C SER A 31 3.58 11.89 -3.93
N GLU A 32 3.93 13.18 -3.83
CA GLU A 32 4.01 14.10 -4.98
C GLU A 32 5.07 13.66 -6.01
N ALA A 33 6.16 13.04 -5.55
CA ALA A 33 7.18 12.44 -6.41
C ALA A 33 6.75 11.10 -7.05
N GLY A 34 5.53 10.63 -6.78
CA GLY A 34 4.97 9.41 -7.36
C GLY A 34 5.34 8.12 -6.63
N TYR A 35 5.92 8.20 -5.43
CA TYR A 35 6.04 7.03 -4.58
C TYR A 35 4.66 6.64 -4.03
N PRO A 36 4.32 5.34 -4.01
CA PRO A 36 3.06 4.90 -3.47
C PRO A 36 2.98 5.23 -1.98
N LEU A 37 1.81 5.72 -1.56
CA LEU A 37 1.48 5.82 -0.14
C LEU A 37 1.40 4.40 0.44
N ALA A 38 1.48 4.29 1.76
CA ALA A 38 1.42 2.99 2.44
C ALA A 38 0.21 2.15 1.99
N GLU A 39 -0.95 2.80 1.83
CA GLU A 39 -2.22 2.24 1.36
C GLU A 39 -2.16 1.72 -0.10
N ASP A 40 -1.30 2.34 -0.92
CA ASP A 40 -1.11 2.01 -2.34
C ASP A 40 0.09 1.08 -2.59
N ASP A 41 0.87 0.77 -1.55
CA ASP A 41 2.06 -0.06 -1.68
C ASP A 41 1.69 -1.55 -1.82
N SER A 42 1.75 -2.02 -3.06
CA SER A 42 1.53 -3.43 -3.42
C SER A 42 2.42 -4.41 -2.65
N ALA A 43 3.63 -3.99 -2.22
CA ALA A 43 4.51 -4.84 -1.45
C ALA A 43 4.03 -4.99 0.00
N MET A 44 3.47 -3.93 0.58
CA MET A 44 2.94 -3.94 1.95
C MET A 44 1.74 -4.90 2.09
N TYR A 45 0.88 -4.96 1.05
CA TYR A 45 -0.33 -5.79 1.05
C TYR A 45 -0.24 -7.04 0.18
N ALA A 46 0.97 -7.50 -0.17
CA ALA A 46 1.16 -8.61 -1.10
C ALA A 46 0.43 -9.90 -0.66
N GLU A 47 0.47 -10.22 0.64
CA GLU A 47 -0.19 -11.41 1.18
C GLU A 47 -1.72 -11.32 1.15
N GLN A 48 -2.27 -10.15 1.46
CA GLN A 48 -3.71 -9.91 1.41
C GLN A 48 -4.19 -10.01 -0.04
N ARG A 49 -3.49 -9.36 -0.97
CA ARG A 49 -3.82 -9.43 -2.40
C ARG A 49 -3.73 -10.84 -2.96
N LEU A 50 -2.75 -11.64 -2.53
CA LEU A 50 -2.66 -13.04 -2.91
C LEU A 50 -3.85 -13.87 -2.39
N ARG A 51 -4.31 -13.59 -1.17
CA ARG A 51 -5.48 -14.24 -0.59
C ARG A 51 -6.76 -13.89 -1.34
N GLU A 52 -7.00 -12.61 -1.58
CA GLU A 52 -8.15 -12.10 -2.33
C GLU A 52 -8.18 -12.68 -3.76
N ALA A 53 -7.04 -12.74 -4.43
CA ALA A 53 -6.95 -13.33 -5.77
C ALA A 53 -7.28 -14.83 -5.78
N ARG A 54 -6.85 -15.57 -4.74
CA ARG A 54 -7.18 -16.99 -4.59
C ARG A 54 -8.66 -17.21 -4.29
N GLU A 55 -9.27 -16.34 -3.50
CA GLU A 55 -10.71 -16.37 -3.21
C GLU A 55 -11.53 -16.05 -4.47
N ALA A 56 -11.18 -14.99 -5.20
CA ALA A 56 -11.83 -14.62 -6.45
C ALA A 56 -11.69 -15.69 -7.55
N ALA A 57 -10.57 -16.42 -7.59
CA ALA A 57 -10.39 -17.55 -8.50
C ALA A 57 -11.21 -18.80 -8.10
N ARG A 58 -11.60 -18.90 -6.82
CA ARG A 58 -12.40 -19.99 -6.28
C ARG A 58 -13.90 -19.72 -6.41
N GLU A 59 -14.30 -18.47 -6.58
CA GLU A 59 -15.65 -18.13 -6.98
C GLU A 59 -15.93 -18.66 -8.39
N PRO A 60 -17.07 -19.33 -8.62
CA PRO A 60 -17.45 -19.75 -9.96
C PRO A 60 -17.60 -18.50 -10.83
N GLN A 61 -16.65 -18.29 -11.74
CA GLN A 61 -16.77 -17.28 -12.79
C GLN A 61 -18.14 -17.48 -13.47
N PRO A 62 -18.99 -16.45 -13.61
CA PRO A 62 -20.13 -16.57 -14.49
C PRO A 62 -19.57 -16.88 -15.87
N SER A 63 -19.90 -18.06 -16.38
CA SER A 63 -19.32 -18.59 -17.61
C SER A 63 -19.40 -17.53 -18.71
N LEU A 64 -18.26 -16.91 -19.03
CA LEU A 64 -18.12 -16.19 -20.29
C LEU A 64 -18.03 -17.27 -21.36
N MET A 65 -19.20 -17.80 -21.70
CA MET A 65 -19.45 -18.55 -22.92
C MET A 65 -19.11 -17.57 -24.05
N SER A 66 -17.84 -17.56 -24.46
CA SER A 66 -17.47 -16.96 -25.72
C SER A 66 -18.07 -17.85 -26.78
N GLU A 67 -19.24 -17.45 -27.28
CA GLU A 67 -19.87 -18.02 -28.45
C GLU A 67 -18.88 -17.89 -29.61
N ALA A 68 -18.16 -18.97 -29.88
CA ALA A 68 -17.28 -19.07 -31.02
C ALA A 68 -18.17 -19.11 -32.27
N THR A 69 -18.27 -17.96 -32.96
CA THR A 69 -18.84 -17.92 -34.30
C THR A 69 -17.87 -18.66 -35.24
N PRO A 70 -18.34 -19.66 -36.01
CA PRO A 70 -17.47 -20.34 -36.96
C PRO A 70 -17.10 -19.36 -38.07
N ILE A 71 -15.81 -19.14 -38.26
CA ILE A 71 -15.28 -18.39 -39.39
C ILE A 71 -15.42 -19.28 -40.62
N ASP A 72 -16.36 -18.93 -41.50
CA ASP A 72 -16.50 -19.53 -42.82
C ASP A 72 -15.43 -18.87 -43.73
N ILE A 73 -14.48 -19.66 -44.22
CA ILE A 73 -13.41 -19.22 -45.13
C ILE A 73 -13.72 -19.81 -46.51
N PRO A 74 -13.77 -18.97 -47.58
CA PRO A 74 -14.20 -19.38 -48.93
C PRO A 74 -13.25 -20.34 -49.65
#